data_AF-A0A1G5I656-F1
#
_entry.id   AF-A0A1G5I656-F1
#
_cell.length_a   1.000
_cell.length_b   1.000
_cell.length_c   1.000
_cell.angle_alpha   90.00
_cell.angle_beta   90.00
_cell.angle_gamma   90.00
#
_symmetry.space_group_name_H-M   'P 1'
#
loop_
_entity.id
_entity.type
_entity.pdbx_description
1 polymer ?
#
loop_
_entity_poly.entity_id
_entity_poly.type
_entity_poly.pdbx_seq_one_letter_code
_entity_poly.pdbx_strand_id
1 'polypeptide(L)'
;MNIRILILIILVAALVIHLVRMYLDRRAKLACTEKTTGYFKYSNEKYGGANKYSKYWNPVYEYSVGNKVYLVEFPRDGKSSTAFSTETEIIYNAQDPEICFALGVRGKIISRYEKEDPDEAYWAQYFDKKPE
;
A
#
# COMPACT_ATOMS: atom_id res chain seq x y z
N MET A 1 7.69 -52.72 -2.05
CA MET A 1 8.02 -51.39 -2.61
C MET A 1 9.25 -50.88 -1.87
N ASN A 2 10.40 -50.77 -2.55
CA ASN A 2 11.68 -50.52 -1.88
C ASN A 2 11.66 -49.15 -1.17
N ILE A 3 12.03 -49.11 0.10
CA ILE A 3 12.16 -47.89 0.92
C ILE A 3 12.95 -46.79 0.18
N ARG A 4 13.95 -47.19 -0.63
CA ARG A 4 14.73 -46.29 -1.49
C ARG A 4 13.87 -45.50 -2.50
N ILE A 5 12.83 -46.12 -3.07
CA ILE A 5 11.92 -45.48 -4.02
C ILE A 5 11.00 -44.49 -3.29
N LEU A 6 10.54 -44.84 -2.09
CA LEU A 6 9.68 -43.97 -1.27
C LEU A 6 10.42 -42.66 -0.89
N ILE A 7 11.68 -42.77 -0.46
CA ILE A 7 12.52 -41.61 -0.09
C ILE A 7 12.73 -40.69 -1.30
N LEU A 8 12.96 -41.28 -2.49
CA LEU A 8 13.13 -40.53 -3.73
C LEU A 8 11.89 -39.70 -4.10
N ILE A 9 10.69 -40.27 -3.94
CA ILE A 9 9.43 -39.57 -4.23
C ILE A 9 9.25 -38.38 -3.29
N ILE A 10 9.52 -38.55 -1.98
CA ILE A 10 9.40 -37.48 -0.99
C ILE A 10 10.36 -36.32 -1.31
N LEU A 11 11.60 -36.63 -1.67
CA LEU A 11 12.60 -35.62 -2.04
C LEU A 11 12.18 -34.81 -3.27
N VAL A 12 11.68 -35.50 -4.31
CA VAL A 12 11.21 -34.83 -5.53
C VAL A 12 9.99 -33.95 -5.24
N ALA A 13 9.02 -34.44 -4.45
CA ALA A 13 7.84 -33.67 -4.09
C ALA A 13 8.21 -32.40 -3.29
N ALA A 14 9.12 -32.52 -2.32
CA ALA A 14 9.61 -31.37 -1.55
C ALA A 14 10.32 -30.35 -2.44
N LEU A 15 11.13 -30.80 -3.40
CA LEU A 15 11.81 -29.94 -4.37
C LEU A 15 10.80 -29.19 -5.25
N VAL A 16 9.77 -29.87 -5.77
CA VAL A 16 8.72 -29.25 -6.59
C VAL A 16 7.94 -28.22 -5.79
N ILE A 17 7.56 -28.52 -4.55
CA ILE A 17 6.89 -27.56 -3.66
C ILE A 17 7.76 -26.32 -3.43
N HIS A 18 9.06 -26.50 -3.23
CA HIS A 18 10.00 -25.39 -3.03
C HIS A 18 10.12 -24.51 -4.29
N LEU A 19 10.19 -25.13 -5.47
CA LEU A 19 10.21 -24.42 -6.76
C LEU A 19 8.91 -23.66 -7.03
N VAL A 20 7.75 -24.25 -6.75
CA VAL A 20 6.44 -23.60 -6.90
C VAL A 20 6.32 -22.40 -5.95
N ARG A 21 6.73 -22.56 -4.68
CA ARG A 21 6.76 -21.45 -3.72
C ARG A 21 7.67 -20.32 -4.20
N MET A 22 8.88 -20.63 -4.65
CA MET A 22 9.79 -19.62 -5.21
C MET A 22 9.21 -18.94 -6.45
N TYR A 23 8.51 -19.67 -7.32
CA TYR A 23 7.88 -19.08 -8.52
C TYR A 23 6.74 -18.12 -8.17
N LEU A 24 5.87 -18.50 -7.24
CA LEU A 24 4.77 -17.65 -6.76
C LEU A 24 5.31 -16.42 -6.01
N ASP A 25 6.29 -16.61 -5.12
CA ASP A 25 6.95 -15.51 -4.39
C ASP A 25 7.65 -14.52 -5.33
N ARG A 26 8.28 -15.02 -6.41
CA ARG A 26 8.96 -14.17 -7.39
C ARG A 26 7.98 -13.36 -8.22
N ARG A 27 6.80 -13.90 -8.57
CA ARG A 27 5.72 -13.13 -9.20
C ARG A 27 5.15 -12.06 -8.27
N ALA A 28 4.92 -12.40 -6.99
CA ALA A 28 4.40 -11.44 -6.02
C ALA A 28 5.38 -10.28 -5.74
N LYS A 29 6.70 -10.57 -5.74
CA LYS A 29 7.75 -9.54 -5.51
C LYS A 29 8.04 -8.66 -6.73
N LEU A 30 7.65 -9.05 -7.94
CA LEU A 30 7.90 -8.30 -9.19
C LEU A 30 6.78 -7.29 -9.52
N ALA A 31 5.76 -7.15 -8.69
CA ALA A 31 4.46 -6.75 -9.19
C ALA A 31 4.17 -5.23 -9.15
N CYS A 32 5.00 -4.38 -8.51
CA CYS A 32 4.80 -2.92 -8.54
C CYS A 32 5.43 -2.28 -9.79
N THR A 33 4.80 -2.44 -10.95
CA THR A 33 5.27 -1.88 -12.23
C THR A 33 4.44 -0.73 -12.74
N GLU A 34 3.17 -0.66 -12.34
CA GLU A 34 2.26 0.36 -12.84
C GLU A 34 2.50 1.68 -12.13
N LYS A 35 2.32 2.77 -12.88
CA LYS A 35 2.53 4.13 -12.41
C LYS A 35 1.24 4.92 -12.52
N THR A 36 0.97 5.75 -11.52
CA THR A 36 -0.13 6.70 -11.52
C THR A 36 0.26 7.95 -10.73
N THR A 37 -0.51 9.01 -10.88
CA THR A 37 -0.33 10.22 -10.08
C THR A 37 -1.20 10.12 -8.83
N GLY A 38 -0.57 10.25 -7.67
CA GLY A 38 -1.25 10.45 -6.39
C GLY A 38 -1.36 11.92 -6.05
N TYR A 39 -2.52 12.33 -5.55
CA TYR A 39 -2.81 13.71 -5.15
C TYR A 39 -2.84 13.82 -3.63
N PHE A 40 -2.16 14.81 -3.09
CA PHE A 40 -2.12 15.06 -1.65
C PHE A 40 -3.52 15.42 -1.14
N LYS A 41 -3.94 14.75 -0.06
CA LYS A 41 -5.22 15.05 0.60
C LYS A 41 -5.02 15.72 1.94
N TYR A 42 -4.24 15.10 2.82
CA TYR A 42 -3.95 15.60 4.15
C TYR A 42 -2.68 14.95 4.71
N SER A 43 -2.27 15.38 5.89
CA SER A 43 -1.17 14.77 6.63
C SER A 43 -1.62 14.38 8.03
N ASN A 44 -1.27 13.17 8.47
CA ASN A 44 -1.52 12.71 9.83
C ASN A 44 -0.34 13.04 10.74
N GLU A 45 -0.62 13.68 11.87
CA GLU A 45 0.37 13.84 12.94
C GLU A 45 0.58 12.49 13.64
N LYS A 46 1.84 12.06 13.78
CA LYS A 46 2.23 10.90 14.58
C LYS A 46 3.41 11.23 15.48
N TYR A 47 3.60 10.41 16.51
CA TYR A 47 4.71 10.50 17.47
C TYR A 47 5.69 9.36 17.24
N GLY A 48 6.97 9.68 16.96
CA GLY A 48 7.90 8.77 16.29
C GLY A 48 9.17 8.49 17.08
N GLY A 49 9.65 7.24 16.98
CA GLY A 49 10.98 6.81 17.44
C GLY A 49 11.17 6.72 18.96
N ALA A 50 12.37 6.32 19.38
CA ALA A 50 12.75 6.06 20.78
C ALA A 50 12.49 7.23 21.74
N ASN A 51 12.43 8.46 21.21
CA ASN A 51 11.89 9.62 21.91
C ASN A 51 10.42 9.82 21.51
N LYS A 52 9.51 9.28 22.33
CA LYS A 52 8.02 9.40 22.23
C LYS A 52 7.47 10.82 22.03
N TYR A 53 8.30 11.85 22.03
CA TYR A 53 7.94 13.26 21.98
C TYR A 53 8.33 13.96 20.67
N SER A 54 9.01 13.28 19.73
CA SER A 54 9.26 13.88 18.41
C SER A 54 8.02 13.75 17.54
N LYS A 55 7.41 14.90 17.22
CA LYS A 55 6.28 14.99 16.30
C LYS A 55 6.78 14.85 14.86
N TYR A 56 6.12 14.01 14.09
CA TYR A 56 6.33 13.91 12.66
C TYR A 56 4.99 13.83 11.94
N TRP A 57 5.00 14.20 10.67
CA TRP A 57 3.81 14.18 9.82
C TRP A 57 3.97 13.11 8.75
N ASN A 58 2.93 12.31 8.54
CA ASN A 58 2.85 11.39 7.41
C ASN A 58 1.90 11.94 6.36
N PRO A 59 2.33 12.11 5.10
CA PRO A 59 1.41 12.52 4.05
C PRO A 59 0.49 11.37 3.65
N VAL A 60 -0.75 11.72 3.36
CA VAL A 60 -1.76 10.85 2.75
C VAL A 60 -2.02 11.34 1.34
N TYR A 61 -1.80 10.46 0.38
CA TYR A 61 -2.14 10.69 -1.03
C TYR A 61 -3.32 9.81 -1.44
N GLU A 62 -4.10 10.33 -2.37
CA GLU A 62 -5.16 9.62 -3.06
C GLU A 62 -4.73 9.26 -4.47
N TYR A 63 -4.96 8.03 -4.89
CA TYR A 63 -4.85 7.65 -6.29
C TYR A 63 -5.96 6.71 -6.68
N SER A 64 -6.22 6.64 -7.98
CA SER A 64 -7.28 5.79 -8.55
C SER A 64 -6.71 4.72 -9.46
N VAL A 65 -7.32 3.54 -9.41
CA VAL A 65 -7.07 2.41 -10.33
C VAL A 65 -8.43 1.93 -10.82
N GLY A 66 -8.76 2.21 -12.09
CA GLY A 66 -10.11 1.98 -12.62
C GLY A 66 -11.17 2.75 -11.83
N ASN A 67 -12.20 2.07 -11.35
CA ASN A 67 -13.26 2.67 -10.53
C ASN A 67 -12.96 2.69 -9.02
N LYS A 68 -11.76 2.28 -8.60
CA LYS A 68 -11.39 2.22 -7.19
C LYS A 68 -10.44 3.35 -6.83
N VAL A 69 -10.67 3.95 -5.67
CA VAL A 69 -9.86 5.01 -5.09
C VAL A 69 -9.19 4.49 -3.83
N TYR A 70 -7.92 4.83 -3.65
CA TYR A 70 -7.08 4.36 -2.57
C TYR A 70 -6.46 5.56 -1.86
N LEU A 71 -6.62 5.60 -0.53
CA LEU A 71 -5.87 6.51 0.33
C LEU A 71 -4.67 5.78 0.89
N VAL A 72 -3.49 6.31 0.63
CA VAL A 72 -2.22 5.73 1.04
C VAL A 72 -1.45 6.69 1.94
N GLU A 73 -1.13 6.22 3.14
CA GLU A 73 -0.26 6.90 4.08
C GLU A 73 1.19 6.48 3.84
N PHE A 74 2.10 7.43 3.64
CA PHE A 74 3.53 7.13 3.53
C PHE A 74 4.25 7.42 4.85
N PRO A 75 5.19 6.54 5.26
CA PRO A 75 6.00 6.74 6.46
C PRO A 75 7.15 7.71 6.17
N ARG A 76 6.84 8.93 5.74
CA ARG A 76 7.83 9.97 5.40
C ARG A 76 7.71 11.12 6.37
N ASP A 77 8.76 11.34 7.15
CA ASP A 77 8.83 12.41 8.15
C ASP A 77 8.90 13.80 7.47
N GLY A 78 7.76 14.47 7.34
CA GLY A 78 7.73 15.90 7.04
C GLY A 78 7.94 16.71 8.32
N LYS A 79 8.74 17.79 8.25
CA LYS A 79 8.88 18.76 9.36
C LYS A 79 7.58 19.54 9.63
N SER A 80 6.67 19.59 8.66
CA SER A 80 5.36 20.24 8.73
C SER A 80 4.37 19.59 7.74
N SER A 81 3.08 19.84 7.92
CA SER A 81 2.00 19.44 6.99
C SER A 81 2.14 20.05 5.58
N THR A 82 2.86 21.17 5.47
CA THR A 82 3.12 21.88 4.20
C THR A 82 4.37 21.41 3.46
N ALA A 83 5.13 20.48 4.04
CA ALA A 83 6.41 20.02 3.48
C ALA A 83 6.24 19.01 2.32
N PHE A 84 5.01 18.64 1.99
CA PHE A 84 4.69 17.60 1.01
C PHE A 84 4.27 18.19 -0.32
N SER A 85 4.65 17.54 -1.42
CA SER A 85 4.23 17.95 -2.75
C SER A 85 2.74 17.70 -2.94
N THR A 86 2.07 18.58 -3.69
CA THR A 86 0.65 18.41 -4.04
C THR A 86 0.40 17.12 -4.83
N GLU A 87 1.41 16.67 -5.58
CA GLU A 87 1.36 15.46 -6.39
C GLU A 87 2.60 14.58 -6.16
N THR A 88 2.46 13.28 -6.36
CA THR A 88 3.58 12.33 -6.37
C THR A 88 3.33 11.19 -7.33
N GLU A 89 4.40 10.63 -7.92
CA GLU A 89 4.30 9.35 -8.63
C GLU A 89 4.05 8.23 -7.62
N ILE A 90 3.03 7.41 -7.88
CA ILE A 90 2.70 6.19 -7.15
C ILE A 90 2.94 5.01 -8.07
N ILE A 91 3.79 4.10 -7.62
CA ILE A 91 4.10 2.84 -8.26
C ILE A 91 3.33 1.74 -7.51
N TYR A 92 2.43 1.05 -8.19
CA TYR A 92 1.54 0.07 -7.56
C TYR A 92 1.51 -1.24 -8.33
N ASN A 93 0.98 -2.28 -7.70
CA ASN A 93 0.77 -3.57 -8.34
C ASN A 93 -0.61 -3.67 -8.99
N ALA A 94 -0.65 -3.88 -10.31
CA ALA A 94 -1.90 -3.99 -11.06
C ALA A 94 -2.82 -5.12 -10.57
N GLN A 95 -2.25 -6.23 -10.11
CA GLN A 95 -2.98 -7.40 -9.61
C GLN A 95 -3.40 -7.25 -8.15
N ASP A 96 -2.65 -6.48 -7.39
CA ASP A 96 -2.91 -6.18 -5.98
C ASP A 96 -2.49 -4.74 -5.66
N PRO A 97 -3.36 -3.75 -5.94
CA PRO A 97 -3.04 -2.33 -5.73
C PRO A 97 -2.73 -1.98 -4.27
N GLU A 98 -2.93 -2.88 -3.32
CA GLU A 98 -2.62 -2.64 -1.91
C GLU A 98 -1.10 -2.59 -1.63
N ILE A 99 -0.28 -3.05 -2.57
CA ILE A 99 1.18 -2.91 -2.51
C ILE A 99 1.58 -1.69 -3.35
N CYS A 100 1.94 -0.60 -2.66
CA CYS A 100 2.27 0.69 -3.27
C CYS A 100 3.59 1.28 -2.77
N PHE A 101 4.29 1.96 -3.67
CA PHE A 101 5.46 2.77 -3.39
C PHE A 101 5.26 4.18 -3.96
N ALA A 102 5.64 5.21 -3.22
CA ALA A 102 5.81 6.55 -3.76
C ALA A 102 7.10 7.11 -3.20
N LEU A 103 7.82 7.92 -3.98
CA LEU A 103 9.06 8.56 -3.52
C LEU A 103 10.09 7.55 -2.97
N GLY A 104 10.08 6.32 -3.51
CA GLY A 104 10.98 5.23 -3.07
C GLY A 104 10.61 4.55 -1.74
N VAL A 105 9.48 4.89 -1.11
CA VAL A 105 9.03 4.28 0.16
C VAL A 105 7.70 3.55 0.00
N ARG A 106 7.55 2.43 0.73
CA ARG A 106 6.30 1.66 0.74
C ARG A 106 5.23 2.41 1.53
N GLY A 107 4.09 2.65 0.91
CA GLY A 107 2.91 3.23 1.56
C GLY A 107 2.05 2.18 2.24
N LYS A 108 1.26 2.60 3.22
CA LYS A 108 0.21 1.82 3.87
C LYS A 108 -1.14 2.31 3.36
N ILE A 109 -1.93 1.44 2.73
CA ILE A 109 -3.33 1.77 2.41
C ILE A 109 -4.11 1.93 3.72
N ILE A 110 -4.77 3.07 3.89
CA ILE A 110 -5.58 3.39 5.07
C ILE A 110 -7.07 3.40 4.76
N SER A 111 -7.46 3.59 3.49
CA SER A 111 -8.83 3.50 3.04
C SER A 111 -8.90 3.13 1.56
N ARG A 112 -10.02 2.51 1.16
CA ARG A 112 -10.36 2.18 -0.23
C ARG A 112 -11.87 2.37 -0.41
N TYR A 113 -12.27 2.98 -1.52
CA TYR A 113 -13.68 3.19 -1.87
C TYR A 113 -13.87 3.15 -3.38
N GLU A 114 -15.10 2.90 -3.83
CA GLU A 114 -15.44 2.95 -5.26
C GLU A 114 -15.83 4.38 -5.63
N LYS A 115 -15.39 4.85 -6.80
CA LYS A 115 -15.61 6.21 -7.30
C LYS A 115 -17.08 6.45 -7.66
N GLU A 116 -17.85 5.39 -7.86
CA GLU A 116 -19.31 5.41 -7.96
C GLU A 116 -19.93 4.82 -6.68
N ASP A 117 -19.72 5.49 -5.55
CA ASP A 117 -20.63 5.33 -4.42
C ASP A 117 -21.42 6.64 -4.26
N PRO A 118 -22.72 6.69 -4.65
CA PRO A 118 -23.55 7.89 -4.61
C PRO A 118 -23.77 8.45 -3.18
N ASP A 119 -23.27 7.73 -2.16
CA ASP A 119 -23.16 8.20 -0.78
C ASP A 119 -22.03 9.22 -0.55
N GLU A 120 -21.26 9.65 -1.56
CA GLU A 120 -20.40 10.86 -1.42
C GLU A 120 -21.23 12.12 -1.07
N ALA A 121 -22.49 12.19 -1.53
CA ALA A 121 -23.45 13.20 -1.06
C ALA A 121 -23.86 12.98 0.42
N TYR A 122 -23.78 11.74 0.91
CA TYR A 122 -24.05 11.37 2.30
C TYR A 122 -22.88 11.70 3.24
N TRP A 123 -21.62 11.59 2.78
CA TRP A 123 -20.45 11.90 3.62
C TRP A 123 -20.02 13.37 3.60
N ALA A 124 -20.29 14.12 2.50
CA ALA A 124 -20.01 15.56 2.43
C ALA A 124 -20.68 16.36 3.57
N GLN A 125 -21.85 15.90 4.04
CA GLN A 125 -22.60 16.52 5.14
C GLN A 125 -22.06 16.22 6.55
N TYR A 126 -21.16 15.25 6.72
CA TYR A 126 -20.54 14.94 8.02
C TYR A 126 -19.18 15.63 8.22
N PHE A 127 -18.46 15.97 7.15
CA PHE A 127 -17.13 16.59 7.24
C PHE A 127 -17.16 18.13 7.19
N ASP A 128 -18.29 18.75 6.81
CA ASP A 128 -18.44 20.21 6.77
C ASP A 128 -18.84 20.85 8.12
N LYS A 129 -19.07 20.04 9.16
CA LYS A 129 -19.20 20.56 10.53
C LYS A 129 -17.82 20.71 11.16
N LYS A 130 -17.17 21.84 10.89
CA LYS A 130 -16.14 22.36 11.80
C LYS A 130 -16.72 22.42 13.22
N PRO A 131 -16.03 21.95 14.26
CA PRO A 131 -16.41 22.28 15.62
C PRO A 131 -16.21 23.79 15.82
N GLU A 132 -17.25 24.48 16.27
CA GLU A 132 -17.16 25.81 16.89
C GLU A 132 -16.32 25.76 18.16
#